data_AF-A0A846CLJ7-F1
#
_entry.id   AF-A0A846CLJ7-F1
#
_cell.length_a   1.000
_cell.length_b   1.000
_cell.length_c   1.000
_cell.angle_alpha   90.00
_cell.angle_beta   90.00
_cell.angle_gamma   90.00
#
_symmetry.space_group_name_H-M   'P 1'
#
loop_
_entity.id
_entity.type
_entity.pdbx_description
1 polymer ?
#
loop_
_entity_poly.entity_id
_entity_poly.type
_entity_poly.pdbx_seq_one_letter_code
_entity_poly.pdbx_strand_id
1 'polypeptide(L)'
;MADEALAVLDTILPDYSFSNLQETVFCEVWEGKTYAEIAESCGYEHSYIRDVGFKLWQRLSVALKQKVTKSNVRSVLRRYSRAQLSSLGIYSYHDRIKSSFGNSLYPALVPELDFPSGPVPLNSNLYIERPPIEALTYAEVSKPGSLIHIKGPRQKGKTSLVRRIVAYAKKQGFRTVTLSLHRADSQVFTNLDKFLRWFCANVSRQLGLSLQLDHYWDSDIGSKVSCTTYFEDYLLEEVDRPIVIALDEVNQIFEYPELSRDFLSLLRSWYEDARELEIWQNVRWVIAHATDVYVPLKLNQSPFNVGLAIKLPEFTNEQVLDLAQRHGLDWAKGDQAIKRLAPLVTMVGRCPSLIRLALYHLTKQDLSLEQLLEQAPTQTGIYSNYLRYYLAALLPHPDLVAAFKEVVMATESVELEALTAYKLESLGLIRIRGNRATASCELYRLFFRNQFLNGIRVSGN
;
A
#
# COMPACT_ATOMS: atom_id res chain seq x y z
N MET A 1 -5.24 19.24 21.35
CA MET A 1 -4.70 18.01 20.72
C MET A 1 -3.64 17.36 21.60
N ALA A 2 -2.71 18.12 22.20
CA ALA A 2 -1.84 17.63 23.27
C ALA A 2 -2.62 17.08 24.48
N ASP A 3 -3.69 17.77 24.91
CA ASP A 3 -4.52 17.31 26.06
C ASP A 3 -5.21 15.96 25.84
N GLU A 4 -5.62 15.66 24.60
CA GLU A 4 -6.22 14.38 24.23
C GLU A 4 -5.18 13.25 24.22
N ALA A 5 -3.95 13.55 23.80
CA ALA A 5 -2.83 12.62 23.81
C ALA A 5 -2.42 12.27 25.25
N LEU A 6 -2.36 13.25 26.16
CA LEU A 6 -2.06 13.06 27.57
C LEU A 6 -3.14 12.26 28.30
N ALA A 7 -4.43 12.55 28.04
CA ALA A 7 -5.53 11.78 28.62
C ALA A 7 -5.47 10.27 28.28
N VAL A 8 -4.99 9.93 27.07
CA VAL A 8 -4.78 8.54 26.66
C VAL A 8 -3.59 7.91 27.40
N LEU A 9 -2.52 8.65 27.65
CA LEU A 9 -1.38 8.17 28.45
C LEU A 9 -1.80 7.86 29.89
N ASP A 10 -2.54 8.77 30.52
CA ASP A 10 -3.02 8.62 31.90
C ASP A 10 -3.97 7.43 32.05
N THR A 11 -4.74 7.12 31.01
CA THR A 11 -5.62 5.95 30.98
C THR A 11 -4.85 4.62 30.91
N ILE A 12 -3.66 4.63 30.30
CA ILE A 12 -2.87 3.41 30.04
C ILE A 12 -1.90 3.13 31.20
N LEU A 13 -1.41 4.19 31.84
CA LEU A 13 -0.45 4.12 32.93
C LEU A 13 -0.88 5.05 34.09
N PRO A 14 -2.02 4.76 34.76
CA PRO A 14 -2.60 5.64 35.78
C PRO A 14 -1.70 5.82 37.02
N ASP A 15 -0.81 4.87 37.30
CA ASP A 15 0.10 4.90 38.46
C ASP A 15 1.51 5.43 38.11
N TYR A 16 1.70 5.98 36.89
CA TYR A 16 3.01 6.44 36.43
C TYR A 16 3.06 7.95 36.23
N SER A 17 3.93 8.62 36.98
CA SER A 17 4.22 10.04 36.78
C SER A 17 5.20 10.21 35.61
N PHE A 18 4.71 10.81 34.52
CA PHE A 18 5.55 11.19 33.40
C PHE A 18 6.32 12.48 33.73
N SER A 19 7.59 12.55 33.36
CA SER A 19 8.32 13.83 33.39
C SER A 19 7.80 14.74 32.26
N ASN A 20 7.87 16.06 32.42
CA ASN A 20 7.51 17.02 31.37
C ASN A 20 8.14 16.67 30.01
N LEU A 21 9.40 16.21 30.00
CA LEU A 21 10.07 15.82 28.77
C LEU A 21 9.49 14.55 28.11
N GLN A 22 8.98 13.59 28.89
CA GLN A 22 8.31 12.39 28.37
C GLN A 22 6.97 12.74 27.74
N GLU A 23 6.21 13.64 28.37
CA GLU A 23 4.94 14.17 27.85
C GLU A 23 5.17 14.94 26.55
N THR A 24 6.17 15.83 26.52
CA THR A 24 6.54 16.56 25.30
C THR A 24 6.96 15.59 24.17
N VAL A 25 7.83 14.62 24.46
CA VAL A 25 8.23 13.61 23.46
C VAL A 25 7.03 12.81 22.96
N PHE A 26 6.07 12.48 23.82
CA PHE A 26 4.87 11.78 23.42
C PHE A 26 3.98 12.62 22.50
N CYS A 27 3.63 13.83 22.92
CA CYS A 27 2.75 14.74 22.17
C CYS A 27 3.34 15.10 20.81
N GLU A 28 4.64 15.40 20.76
CA GLU A 28 5.30 15.78 19.51
C GLU A 28 5.41 14.60 18.55
N VAL A 29 5.65 13.38 19.05
CA VAL A 29 5.61 12.16 18.22
C VAL A 29 4.17 11.84 17.76
N TRP A 30 3.17 12.11 18.60
CA TRP A 30 1.75 11.96 18.24
C TRP A 30 1.35 12.88 17.09
N GLU A 31 1.94 14.08 17.04
CA GLU A 31 1.79 15.07 15.97
C GLU A 31 2.65 14.75 14.73
N GLY A 32 3.54 13.76 14.82
CA GLY A 32 4.31 13.23 13.69
C GLY A 32 5.74 13.74 13.60
N LYS A 33 6.24 14.45 14.61
CA LYS A 33 7.60 15.00 14.61
C LYS A 33 8.68 13.94 14.80
N THR A 34 9.88 14.24 14.31
CA THR A 34 11.07 13.41 14.45
C THR A 34 11.83 13.69 15.75
N TYR A 35 12.68 12.76 16.18
CA TYR A 35 13.52 13.01 17.35
C TYR A 35 14.56 14.11 17.10
N ALA A 36 14.90 14.40 15.84
CA ALA A 36 15.74 15.53 15.51
C ALA A 36 14.96 16.84 15.71
N GLU A 37 13.73 16.92 15.18
CA GLU A 37 12.84 18.08 15.36
C GLU A 37 12.49 18.33 16.84
N ILE A 38 12.27 17.27 17.63
CA ILE A 38 11.99 17.36 19.07
C ILE A 38 13.23 17.78 19.87
N ALA A 39 14.41 17.29 19.47
CA ALA A 39 15.68 17.68 20.09
C ALA A 39 15.97 19.17 19.87
N GLU A 40 15.75 19.65 18.66
CA GLU A 40 15.90 21.06 18.30
C GLU A 40 14.86 21.95 19.01
N SER A 41 13.61 21.51 19.11
CA SER A 41 12.55 22.30 19.77
C SER A 41 12.71 22.37 21.29
N CYS A 42 13.28 21.34 21.91
CA CYS A 42 13.42 21.24 23.37
C CYS A 42 14.83 21.59 23.87
N GLY A 43 15.79 21.86 22.98
CA GLY A 43 17.18 22.18 23.33
C GLY A 43 17.97 21.01 23.92
N TYR A 44 17.65 19.78 23.53
CA TYR A 44 18.34 18.56 23.98
C TYR A 44 19.11 17.89 22.84
N GLU A 45 20.09 17.08 23.17
CA GLU A 45 20.78 16.22 22.20
C GLU A 45 19.83 15.18 21.59
N HIS A 46 19.99 14.92 20.29
CA HIS A 46 19.18 13.92 19.58
C HIS A 46 19.25 12.53 20.22
N SER A 47 20.44 12.13 20.68
CA SER A 47 20.65 10.87 21.38
C SER A 47 19.83 10.79 22.67
N TYR A 48 19.72 11.89 23.41
CA TYR A 48 18.97 11.95 24.65
C TYR A 48 17.46 11.84 24.42
N ILE A 49 16.91 12.56 23.43
CA ILE A 49 15.48 12.45 23.06
C ILE A 49 15.14 11.05 22.56
N ARG A 50 16.05 10.43 21.79
CA ARG A 50 15.89 9.05 21.32
C ARG A 50 15.82 8.06 22.49
N ASP A 51 16.65 8.23 23.51
CA ASP A 51 16.67 7.37 24.69
C ASP A 51 15.40 7.55 25.55
N VAL A 52 14.94 8.80 25.73
CA VAL A 52 13.68 9.11 26.42
C VAL A 52 12.51 8.45 25.69
N GLY A 53 12.44 8.60 24.37
CA GLY A 53 11.41 8.00 23.54
C GLY A 53 11.46 6.46 23.54
N PHE A 54 12.64 5.85 23.48
CA PHE A 54 12.81 4.39 23.56
C PHE A 54 12.26 3.83 24.88
N LYS A 55 12.61 4.45 26.02
CA LYS A 55 12.10 4.06 27.34
C LYS A 55 10.58 4.20 27.43
N LEU A 56 10.02 5.25 26.83
CA LEU A 56 8.57 5.50 26.78
C LEU A 56 7.83 4.41 25.98
N TRP A 57 8.33 4.04 24.80
CA TRP A 57 7.71 2.99 23.98
C TRP A 57 7.81 1.61 24.61
N GLN A 58 8.92 1.28 25.27
CA GLN A 58 9.05 0.03 26.00
C GLN A 58 7.99 -0.08 27.10
N ARG A 59 7.77 0.99 27.87
CA ARG A 59 6.75 1.02 28.93
C ARG A 59 5.35 0.85 28.38
N LEU A 60 5.01 1.58 27.31
CA LEU A 60 3.71 1.41 26.63
C LEU A 60 3.55 0.01 26.04
N SER A 61 4.64 -0.59 25.56
CA SER A 61 4.60 -1.96 25.04
C SER A 61 4.26 -2.99 26.13
N VAL A 62 4.82 -2.81 27.32
CA VAL A 62 4.54 -3.65 28.49
C VAL A 62 3.11 -3.44 28.96
N ALA A 63 2.68 -2.19 29.15
CA ALA A 63 1.34 -1.85 29.64
C ALA A 63 0.24 -2.40 28.72
N LEU A 64 0.43 -2.28 27.41
CA LEU A 64 -0.56 -2.69 26.42
C LEU A 64 -0.41 -4.14 25.93
N LYS A 65 0.60 -4.87 26.43
CA LYS A 65 0.96 -6.24 25.99
C LYS A 65 1.11 -6.37 24.46
N GLN A 66 1.56 -5.32 23.79
CA GLN A 66 1.74 -5.26 22.33
C GLN A 66 2.89 -4.32 21.98
N LYS A 67 3.67 -4.63 20.93
CA LYS A 67 4.85 -3.82 20.57
C LYS A 67 4.47 -2.40 20.13
N VAL A 68 4.83 -1.42 20.95
CA VAL A 68 4.73 0.02 20.69
C VAL A 68 6.10 0.55 20.25
N THR A 69 6.10 1.40 19.23
CA THR A 69 7.27 2.07 18.66
C THR A 69 6.84 3.46 18.19
N LYS A 70 7.81 4.36 17.95
CA LYS A 70 7.55 5.70 17.41
C LYS A 70 6.65 5.68 16.17
N SER A 71 6.83 4.71 15.25
CA SER A 71 6.09 4.65 13.99
C SER A 71 4.68 4.05 14.10
N ASN A 72 4.33 3.40 15.21
CA ASN A 72 3.04 2.73 15.38
C ASN A 72 2.22 3.18 16.59
N VAL A 73 2.79 4.01 17.48
CA VAL A 73 2.14 4.43 18.74
C VAL A 73 0.75 5.00 18.50
N ARG A 74 0.58 5.86 17.49
CA ARG A 74 -0.72 6.45 17.15
C ARG A 74 -1.78 5.42 16.77
N SER A 75 -1.40 4.43 15.96
CA SER A 75 -2.30 3.36 15.53
C SER A 75 -2.64 2.39 16.67
N VAL A 76 -1.64 2.06 17.49
CA VAL A 76 -1.80 1.16 18.64
C VAL A 76 -2.75 1.77 19.67
N LEU A 77 -2.55 3.05 19.98
CA LEU A 77 -3.36 3.76 20.97
C LEU A 77 -4.79 4.03 20.49
N ARG A 78 -5.00 4.39 19.22
CA ARG A 78 -6.37 4.50 18.66
C ARG A 78 -7.14 3.18 18.73
N ARG A 79 -6.47 2.05 18.52
CA ARG A 79 -7.09 0.72 18.67
C ARG A 79 -7.43 0.44 20.13
N TYR A 80 -6.56 0.82 21.06
CA TYR A 80 -6.81 0.68 22.49
C TYR A 80 -8.02 1.52 22.96
N SER A 81 -8.11 2.78 22.56
CA SER A 81 -9.27 3.65 22.87
C SER A 81 -10.59 3.08 22.35
N ARG A 82 -10.60 2.49 21.14
CA ARG A 82 -11.78 1.80 20.58
C ARG A 82 -12.16 0.52 21.33
N ALA A 83 -11.17 -0.24 21.81
CA ALA A 83 -11.40 -1.45 22.61
C ALA A 83 -11.96 -1.12 24.01
N GLN A 84 -11.50 -0.02 24.62
CA GLN A 84 -12.00 0.49 25.90
C GLN A 84 -13.47 0.96 25.81
N LEU A 85 -13.84 1.65 24.72
CA LEU A 85 -15.23 2.06 24.45
C LEU A 85 -16.19 0.88 24.24
N SER A 86 -15.68 -0.25 23.76
CA SER A 86 -16.46 -1.49 23.60
C SER A 86 -16.59 -2.27 24.91
N SER A 87 -15.61 -2.21 25.81
CA SER A 87 -15.71 -2.79 27.16
C SER A 87 -16.62 -2.00 28.12
N LEU A 88 -16.87 -0.71 27.84
CA LEU A 88 -17.76 0.16 28.65
C LEU A 88 -19.26 -0.05 28.39
N GLY A 89 -19.66 -1.10 27.64
CA GLY A 89 -21.06 -1.53 27.53
C GLY A 89 -21.99 -0.59 26.73
N ILE A 90 -21.46 0.46 26.11
CA ILE A 90 -22.23 1.48 25.37
C ILE A 90 -22.94 0.90 24.13
N TYR A 91 -22.51 -0.27 23.64
CA TYR A 91 -23.18 -0.99 22.54
C TYR A 91 -24.26 -2.01 22.96
N SER A 92 -24.41 -2.32 24.25
CA SER A 92 -25.44 -3.28 24.72
C SER A 92 -26.82 -2.65 25.00
N TYR A 93 -26.93 -1.33 24.99
CA TYR A 93 -28.22 -0.64 25.17
C TYR A 93 -29.05 -0.61 23.87
N HIS A 94 -28.40 -0.77 22.72
CA HIS A 94 -29.03 -0.58 21.41
C HIS A 94 -29.92 -1.76 20.96
N ASP A 95 -29.75 -2.95 21.55
CA ASP A 95 -30.54 -4.14 21.20
C ASP A 95 -31.84 -4.28 22.01
N ARG A 96 -32.01 -3.55 23.13
CA ARG A 96 -33.27 -3.58 23.90
C ARG A 96 -34.33 -2.58 23.43
N ILE A 97 -33.95 -1.56 22.66
CA ILE A 97 -34.91 -0.55 22.13
C ILE A 97 -35.58 -0.99 20.82
N LYS A 98 -35.00 -1.97 20.10
CA LYS A 98 -35.56 -2.46 18.82
C LYS A 98 -36.91 -3.18 18.94
N SER A 99 -37.33 -3.60 20.14
CA SER A 99 -38.61 -4.31 20.31
C SER A 99 -39.74 -3.46 20.88
N SER A 100 -39.54 -2.18 21.20
CA SER A 100 -40.56 -1.41 21.94
C SER A 100 -40.92 -0.02 21.45
N PHE A 101 -40.22 0.57 20.47
CA PHE A 101 -40.67 1.86 19.91
C PHE A 101 -40.58 1.89 18.38
N GLY A 102 -41.76 1.91 17.76
CA GLY A 102 -41.95 2.05 16.33
C GLY A 102 -41.64 3.46 15.82
N ASN A 103 -41.24 3.49 14.55
CA ASN A 103 -41.22 4.59 13.59
C ASN A 103 -40.76 6.00 14.03
N SER A 104 -39.68 6.41 13.35
CA SER A 104 -39.28 7.79 13.05
C SER A 104 -38.60 8.58 14.17
N LEU A 105 -37.27 8.71 14.06
CA LEU A 105 -36.44 9.92 14.29
C LEU A 105 -34.95 9.54 14.48
N TYR A 106 -34.34 8.86 13.51
CA TYR A 106 -32.88 8.85 13.38
C TYR A 106 -32.54 8.83 11.88
N PRO A 107 -31.73 9.79 11.36
CA PRO A 107 -31.18 9.63 10.03
C PRO A 107 -30.37 8.34 10.01
N ALA A 108 -30.53 7.54 8.95
CA ALA A 108 -29.85 6.27 8.79
C ALA A 108 -28.36 6.42 9.12
N LEU A 109 -27.88 5.68 10.12
CA LEU A 109 -26.48 5.59 10.49
C LEU A 109 -25.68 5.26 9.21
N VAL A 110 -24.96 6.26 8.70
CA VAL A 110 -24.03 6.10 7.58
C VAL A 110 -23.05 5.01 8.00
N PRO A 111 -22.88 3.92 7.23
CA PRO A 111 -21.89 2.89 7.57
C PRO A 111 -20.54 3.57 7.80
N GLU A 112 -19.88 3.24 8.92
CA GLU A 112 -18.66 3.89 9.37
C GLU A 112 -17.58 3.77 8.28
N LEU A 113 -17.44 4.83 7.47
CA LEU A 113 -16.51 4.88 6.35
C LEU A 113 -15.07 4.84 6.88
N ASP A 114 -14.34 3.78 6.54
CA ASP A 114 -12.91 3.66 6.84
C ASP A 114 -12.09 4.68 6.05
N PHE A 115 -11.11 5.30 6.72
CA PHE A 115 -10.16 6.20 6.07
C PHE A 115 -9.35 5.44 4.99
N PRO A 116 -9.24 5.97 3.74
CA PRO A 116 -8.69 5.25 2.60
C PRO A 116 -7.14 5.20 2.58
N SER A 117 -6.55 4.62 3.62
CA SER A 117 -5.09 4.51 3.80
C SER A 117 -4.47 3.19 3.34
N GLY A 118 -5.28 2.22 2.91
CA GLY A 118 -4.79 0.89 2.60
C GLY A 118 -5.65 0.12 1.58
N PRO A 119 -5.28 -1.14 1.31
CA PRO A 119 -6.02 -2.00 0.39
C PRO A 119 -7.48 -2.16 0.83
N VAL A 120 -8.38 -2.21 -0.14
CA VAL A 120 -9.83 -2.32 0.11
C VAL A 120 -10.11 -3.71 0.71
N PRO A 121 -10.74 -3.79 1.91
CA PRO A 121 -11.11 -5.06 2.53
C PRO A 121 -11.96 -5.96 1.62
N LEU A 122 -11.94 -7.27 1.86
CA LEU A 122 -12.69 -8.25 1.06
C LEU A 122 -14.20 -8.06 1.19
N ASN A 123 -14.66 -7.73 2.38
CA ASN A 123 -16.06 -7.48 2.72
C ASN A 123 -16.51 -6.03 2.50
N SER A 124 -15.62 -5.15 2.01
CA SER A 124 -15.97 -3.76 1.77
C SER A 124 -16.75 -3.63 0.46
N ASN A 125 -17.90 -2.95 0.52
CA ASN A 125 -18.65 -2.54 -0.67
C ASN A 125 -17.90 -1.52 -1.52
N LEU A 126 -16.79 -0.93 -1.05
CA LEU A 126 -16.06 0.13 -1.78
C LEU A 126 -15.08 -0.41 -2.84
N TYR A 127 -15.05 -1.73 -3.07
CA TYR A 127 -14.29 -2.28 -4.18
C TYR A 127 -15.07 -2.20 -5.48
N ILE A 128 -14.49 -1.52 -6.45
CA ILE A 128 -14.99 -1.46 -7.81
C ILE A 128 -14.21 -2.46 -8.66
N GLU A 129 -14.92 -3.47 -9.17
CA GLU A 129 -14.35 -4.45 -10.09
C GLU A 129 -13.98 -3.79 -11.42
N ARG A 130 -13.01 -4.37 -12.12
CA ARG A 130 -12.53 -3.89 -13.42
C ARG A 130 -12.64 -5.00 -14.46
N PRO A 131 -13.85 -5.36 -14.90
CA PRO A 131 -14.03 -6.40 -15.91
C PRO A 131 -13.18 -6.13 -17.16
N PRO A 132 -12.53 -7.16 -17.74
CA PRO A 132 -12.60 -8.57 -17.35
C PRO A 132 -11.52 -9.02 -16.34
N ILE A 133 -10.79 -8.11 -15.70
CA ILE A 133 -9.55 -8.41 -14.94
C ILE A 133 -9.76 -9.46 -13.85
N GLU A 134 -10.76 -9.29 -12.98
CA GLU A 134 -11.03 -10.23 -11.89
C GLU A 134 -11.29 -11.64 -12.46
N ALA A 135 -12.18 -11.74 -13.44
CA ALA A 135 -12.52 -13.02 -14.09
C ALA A 135 -11.30 -13.68 -14.72
N LEU A 136 -10.47 -12.92 -15.44
CA LEU A 136 -9.23 -13.42 -16.04
C LEU A 136 -8.27 -13.95 -14.97
N THR A 137 -8.08 -13.21 -13.88
CA THR A 137 -7.18 -13.64 -12.80
C THR A 137 -7.68 -14.87 -12.05
N TYR A 138 -9.00 -15.01 -11.87
CA TYR A 138 -9.59 -16.19 -11.25
C TYR A 138 -9.47 -17.43 -12.15
N ALA A 139 -9.70 -17.26 -13.46
CA ALA A 139 -9.49 -18.33 -14.42
C ALA A 139 -8.02 -18.76 -14.47
N GLU A 140 -7.09 -17.81 -14.45
CA GLU A 140 -5.66 -18.10 -14.52
C GLU A 140 -5.12 -18.79 -13.26
N VAL A 141 -5.47 -18.31 -12.06
CA VAL A 141 -4.97 -18.91 -10.81
C VAL A 141 -5.46 -20.35 -10.62
N SER A 142 -6.53 -20.74 -11.33
CA SER A 142 -7.05 -22.10 -11.32
C SER A 142 -6.25 -23.06 -12.20
N LYS A 143 -5.42 -22.56 -13.12
CA LYS A 143 -4.56 -23.39 -13.96
C LYS A 143 -3.38 -23.96 -13.16
N PRO A 144 -2.96 -25.22 -13.39
CA PRO A 144 -1.76 -25.77 -12.76
C PRO A 144 -0.51 -24.98 -13.18
N GLY A 145 0.43 -24.78 -12.24
CA GLY A 145 1.70 -24.10 -12.53
C GLY A 145 1.60 -22.62 -12.93
N SER A 146 0.44 -21.98 -12.73
CA SER A 146 0.18 -20.67 -13.33
C SER A 146 0.98 -19.54 -12.67
N LEU A 147 1.18 -18.47 -13.43
CA LEU A 147 1.80 -17.25 -12.95
C LEU A 147 0.97 -16.05 -13.40
N ILE A 148 0.53 -15.25 -12.41
CA ILE A 148 -0.13 -13.97 -12.61
C ILE A 148 0.81 -12.89 -12.13
N HIS A 149 1.07 -11.90 -12.98
CA HIS A 149 1.85 -10.74 -12.62
C HIS A 149 1.04 -9.45 -12.75
N ILE A 150 0.87 -8.72 -11.65
CA ILE A 150 0.09 -7.48 -11.55
C ILE A 150 1.05 -6.30 -11.47
N LYS A 151 0.97 -5.40 -12.46
CA LYS A 151 1.80 -4.20 -12.56
C LYS A 151 1.00 -2.90 -12.66
N GLY A 152 1.66 -1.84 -12.24
CA GLY A 152 1.23 -0.46 -12.42
C GLY A 152 1.75 0.46 -11.31
N PRO A 153 1.50 1.78 -11.41
CA PRO A 153 1.91 2.73 -10.39
C PRO A 153 1.36 2.39 -8.99
N ARG A 154 1.98 2.95 -7.95
CA ARG A 154 1.47 2.81 -6.57
C ARG A 154 0.00 3.23 -6.48
N GLN A 155 -0.69 2.65 -5.50
CA GLN A 155 -2.07 2.99 -5.14
C GLN A 155 -3.15 2.75 -6.22
N LYS A 156 -2.85 2.05 -7.32
CA LYS A 156 -3.86 1.64 -8.32
C LYS A 156 -4.73 0.43 -7.89
N GLY A 157 -4.55 -0.12 -6.69
CA GLY A 157 -5.36 -1.22 -6.16
C GLY A 157 -4.79 -2.63 -6.35
N LYS A 158 -3.49 -2.77 -6.64
CA LYS A 158 -2.81 -4.06 -6.84
C LYS A 158 -3.01 -5.02 -5.67
N THR A 159 -2.65 -4.60 -4.46
CA THR A 159 -2.85 -5.40 -3.23
C THR A 159 -4.32 -5.77 -2.99
N SER A 160 -5.27 -4.89 -3.35
CA SER A 160 -6.70 -5.20 -3.24
C SER A 160 -7.11 -6.34 -4.18
N LEU A 161 -6.52 -6.40 -5.39
CA LEU A 161 -6.73 -7.48 -6.35
C LEU A 161 -6.03 -8.77 -5.90
N VAL A 162 -4.77 -8.70 -5.44
CA VAL A 162 -4.05 -9.86 -4.88
C VAL A 162 -4.85 -10.53 -3.77
N ARG A 163 -5.37 -9.75 -2.82
CA ARG A 163 -6.20 -10.27 -1.72
C ARG A 163 -7.45 -11.00 -2.23
N ARG A 164 -8.05 -10.54 -3.32
CA ARG A 164 -9.24 -11.15 -3.94
C ARG A 164 -8.90 -12.45 -4.66
N ILE A 165 -7.80 -12.49 -5.40
CA ILE A 165 -7.29 -13.72 -6.03
C ILE A 165 -7.00 -14.77 -4.94
N VAL A 166 -6.32 -14.38 -3.86
CA VAL A 166 -6.04 -15.27 -2.72
C VAL A 166 -7.33 -15.73 -2.03
N ALA A 167 -8.31 -14.84 -1.83
CA ALA A 167 -9.60 -15.20 -1.23
C ALA A 167 -10.39 -16.16 -2.13
N TYR A 168 -10.39 -15.93 -3.45
CA TYR A 168 -10.96 -16.84 -4.42
C TYR A 168 -10.28 -18.21 -4.37
N ALA A 169 -8.95 -18.27 -4.37
CA ALA A 169 -8.19 -19.51 -4.25
C ALA A 169 -8.53 -20.27 -2.96
N LYS A 170 -8.59 -19.60 -1.80
CA LYS A 170 -9.06 -20.23 -0.55
C LYS A 170 -10.45 -20.85 -0.69
N LYS A 171 -11.38 -20.14 -1.34
CA LYS A 171 -12.75 -20.64 -1.57
C LYS A 171 -12.77 -21.87 -2.48
N GLN A 172 -11.84 -21.98 -3.41
CA GLN A 172 -11.66 -23.15 -4.28
C GLN A 172 -10.86 -24.30 -3.61
N GLY A 173 -10.48 -24.15 -2.34
CA GLY A 173 -9.82 -25.21 -1.56
C GLY A 173 -8.29 -25.20 -1.61
N PHE A 174 -7.67 -24.25 -2.30
CA PHE A 174 -6.21 -24.11 -2.35
C PHE A 174 -5.64 -23.70 -0.99
N ARG A 175 -4.44 -24.19 -0.66
CA ARG A 175 -3.60 -23.58 0.38
C ARG A 175 -3.06 -22.27 -0.15
N THR A 176 -2.91 -21.27 0.71
CA THR A 176 -2.45 -19.95 0.25
C THR A 176 -1.41 -19.36 1.17
N VAL A 177 -0.37 -18.80 0.58
CA VAL A 177 0.66 -18.00 1.25
C VAL A 177 0.59 -16.58 0.71
N THR A 178 0.69 -15.58 1.58
CA THR A 178 0.77 -14.17 1.15
C THR A 178 1.94 -13.50 1.87
N LEU A 179 2.91 -13.04 1.09
CA LEU A 179 4.11 -12.36 1.58
C LEU A 179 4.15 -10.94 1.01
N SER A 180 4.20 -9.94 1.88
CA SER A 180 4.57 -8.58 1.49
C SER A 180 6.04 -8.39 1.85
N LEU A 181 6.86 -8.08 0.86
CA LEU A 181 8.30 -7.92 1.08
C LEU A 181 8.62 -6.68 1.94
N HIS A 182 7.72 -5.71 2.04
CA HIS A 182 7.85 -4.59 2.98
C HIS A 182 7.92 -5.05 4.46
N ARG A 183 7.50 -6.27 4.79
CA ARG A 183 7.59 -6.80 6.16
C ARG A 183 8.95 -7.40 6.51
N ALA A 184 9.83 -7.61 5.53
CA ALA A 184 11.16 -8.13 5.79
C ALA A 184 12.05 -7.03 6.39
N ASP A 185 12.86 -7.40 7.38
CA ASP A 185 13.90 -6.51 7.89
C ASP A 185 14.93 -6.26 6.79
N SER A 186 15.54 -5.07 6.77
CA SER A 186 16.52 -4.70 5.74
C SER A 186 17.68 -5.71 5.61
N GLN A 187 18.06 -6.36 6.72
CA GLN A 187 19.09 -7.39 6.75
C GLN A 187 18.75 -8.63 5.92
N VAL A 188 17.46 -8.92 5.71
CA VAL A 188 17.01 -10.05 4.88
C VAL A 188 17.43 -9.86 3.42
N PHE A 189 17.48 -8.61 2.95
CA PHE A 189 17.83 -8.31 1.56
C PHE A 189 19.35 -8.25 1.28
N THR A 190 20.18 -8.42 2.32
CA THR A 190 21.65 -8.24 2.20
C THR A 190 22.33 -9.31 1.35
N ASN A 191 21.76 -10.52 1.26
CA ASN A 191 22.22 -11.56 0.34
C ASN A 191 21.10 -12.55 0.01
N LEU A 192 21.31 -13.31 -1.07
CA LEU A 192 20.33 -14.27 -1.58
C LEU A 192 20.01 -15.39 -0.57
N ASP A 193 21.02 -15.93 0.11
CA ASP A 193 20.85 -17.04 1.05
C ASP A 193 19.90 -16.68 2.20
N LYS A 194 20.14 -15.54 2.87
CA LYS A 194 19.27 -15.02 3.93
C LYS A 194 17.85 -14.77 3.42
N PHE A 195 17.73 -14.20 2.23
CA PHE A 195 16.42 -13.94 1.62
C PHE A 195 15.66 -15.25 1.37
N LEU A 196 16.30 -16.25 0.77
CA LEU A 196 15.64 -17.52 0.44
C LEU A 196 15.30 -18.33 1.70
N ARG A 197 16.18 -18.35 2.72
CA ARG A 197 15.85 -18.93 4.04
C ARG A 197 14.66 -18.22 4.69
N TRP A 198 14.63 -16.88 4.67
CA TRP A 198 13.49 -16.10 5.17
C TRP A 198 12.22 -16.41 4.38
N PHE A 199 12.31 -16.50 3.05
CA PHE A 199 11.18 -16.81 2.17
C PHE A 199 10.59 -18.19 2.51
N CYS A 200 11.43 -19.24 2.51
CA CYS A 200 11.03 -20.60 2.86
C CYS A 200 10.46 -20.70 4.28
N ALA A 201 11.05 -20.00 5.26
CA ALA A 201 10.51 -19.98 6.61
C ALA A 201 9.09 -19.42 6.68
N ASN A 202 8.83 -18.32 5.97
CA ASN A 202 7.51 -17.71 5.95
C ASN A 202 6.47 -18.55 5.18
N VAL A 203 6.88 -19.22 4.10
CA VAL A 203 6.03 -20.16 3.37
C VAL A 203 5.63 -21.32 4.28
N SER A 204 6.61 -22.00 4.89
CA SER A 204 6.38 -23.12 5.83
C SER A 204 5.41 -22.73 6.95
N ARG A 205 5.65 -21.57 7.59
CA ARG A 205 4.82 -21.08 8.69
C ARG A 205 3.37 -20.82 8.27
N GLN A 206 3.13 -20.30 7.07
CA GLN A 206 1.77 -20.04 6.58
C GLN A 206 1.05 -21.30 6.10
N LEU A 207 1.80 -22.33 5.69
CA LEU A 207 1.27 -23.65 5.39
C LEU A 207 1.00 -24.48 6.66
N GLY A 208 1.53 -24.07 7.81
CA GLY A 208 1.40 -24.78 9.08
C GLY A 208 2.41 -25.93 9.24
N LEU A 209 3.51 -25.89 8.49
CA LEU A 209 4.57 -26.88 8.49
C LEU A 209 5.72 -26.48 9.44
N SER A 210 6.44 -27.48 9.96
CA SER A 210 7.65 -27.24 10.76
C SER A 210 8.76 -26.59 9.92
N LEU A 211 9.68 -25.87 10.56
CA LEU A 211 10.83 -25.29 9.88
C LEU A 211 11.94 -26.32 9.79
N GLN A 212 12.19 -26.87 8.60
CA GLN A 212 13.24 -27.89 8.36
C GLN A 212 14.43 -27.33 7.57
N LEU A 213 14.65 -26.01 7.60
CA LEU A 213 15.66 -25.36 6.76
C LEU A 213 17.03 -26.00 6.92
N ASP A 214 17.54 -26.15 8.15
CA ASP A 214 18.89 -26.66 8.36
C ASP A 214 19.10 -28.12 7.92
N HIS A 215 18.02 -28.88 7.72
CA HIS A 215 18.09 -30.24 7.18
C HIS A 215 18.27 -30.25 5.66
N TYR A 216 17.57 -29.36 4.95
CA TYR A 216 17.55 -29.30 3.48
C TYR A 216 18.48 -28.23 2.89
N TRP A 217 19.16 -27.45 3.74
CA TRP A 217 20.00 -26.34 3.31
C TRP A 217 21.47 -26.70 3.35
N ASP A 218 22.06 -26.76 2.16
CA ASP A 218 23.44 -27.13 1.95
C ASP A 218 24.19 -25.96 1.27
N SER A 219 25.22 -25.45 1.95
CA SER A 219 26.02 -24.34 1.45
C SER A 219 26.84 -24.67 0.21
N ASP A 220 27.19 -25.94 0.01
CA ASP A 220 28.12 -26.38 -1.03
C ASP A 220 27.43 -26.45 -2.40
N ILE A 221 26.13 -26.78 -2.44
CA ILE A 221 25.32 -26.78 -3.67
C ILE A 221 24.70 -25.41 -3.99
N GLY A 222 24.67 -24.51 -3.01
CA GLY A 222 24.21 -23.14 -3.15
C GLY A 222 22.71 -22.93 -2.91
N SER A 223 22.37 -21.71 -2.47
CA SER A 223 21.06 -21.37 -1.91
C SER A 223 19.87 -21.52 -2.89
N LYS A 224 20.09 -21.40 -4.21
CA LYS A 224 19.01 -21.60 -5.21
C LYS A 224 18.60 -23.07 -5.29
N VAL A 225 19.59 -23.97 -5.29
CA VAL A 225 19.35 -25.43 -5.32
C VAL A 225 18.72 -25.85 -4.01
N SER A 226 19.29 -25.46 -2.86
CA SER A 226 18.69 -25.77 -1.55
C SER A 226 17.25 -25.26 -1.40
N CYS A 227 16.96 -24.06 -1.90
CA CYS A 227 15.59 -23.53 -1.90
C CYS A 227 14.65 -24.39 -2.75
N THR A 228 15.09 -24.81 -3.94
CA THR A 228 14.32 -25.68 -4.83
C THR A 228 14.08 -27.04 -4.19
N THR A 229 15.12 -27.68 -3.66
CA THR A 229 15.04 -28.95 -2.92
C THR A 229 14.10 -28.83 -1.71
N TYR A 230 14.14 -27.73 -0.96
CA TYR A 230 13.21 -27.50 0.16
C TYR A 230 11.75 -27.41 -0.29
N PHE A 231 11.50 -26.86 -1.48
CA PHE A 231 10.16 -26.84 -2.06
C PHE A 231 9.73 -28.23 -2.51
N GLU A 232 10.56 -28.89 -3.31
CA GLU A 232 10.26 -30.20 -3.90
C GLU A 232 10.14 -31.29 -2.83
N ASP A 233 11.21 -31.52 -2.07
CA ASP A 233 11.36 -32.70 -1.20
C ASP A 233 10.73 -32.53 0.19
N TYR A 234 10.20 -31.34 0.50
CA TYR A 234 9.55 -31.06 1.78
C TYR A 234 8.20 -30.37 1.62
N LEU A 235 8.19 -29.11 1.14
CA LEU A 235 6.96 -28.33 1.16
C LEU A 235 5.86 -28.90 0.26
N LEU A 236 6.21 -29.44 -0.90
CA LEU A 236 5.23 -29.94 -1.86
C LEU A 236 4.83 -31.40 -1.58
N GLU A 237 5.71 -32.19 -0.98
CA GLU A 237 5.38 -33.55 -0.49
C GLU A 237 4.40 -33.52 0.69
N GLU A 238 4.53 -32.55 1.60
CA GLU A 238 3.70 -32.47 2.81
C GLU A 238 2.29 -31.88 2.57
N VAL A 239 2.02 -31.33 1.38
CA VAL A 239 0.78 -30.58 1.13
C VAL A 239 -0.14 -31.34 0.18
N ASP A 240 -1.29 -31.76 0.72
CA ASP A 240 -2.35 -32.52 0.02
C ASP A 240 -3.10 -31.74 -1.06
N ARG A 241 -2.79 -30.44 -1.23
CA ARG A 241 -3.55 -29.51 -2.06
C ARG A 241 -2.66 -28.51 -2.77
N PRO A 242 -3.02 -28.15 -4.01
CA PRO A 242 -2.58 -26.94 -4.68
C PRO A 242 -2.31 -25.71 -3.79
N ILE A 243 -1.12 -25.10 -3.95
CA ILE A 243 -0.69 -23.90 -3.22
C ILE A 243 -0.74 -22.68 -4.15
N VAL A 244 -1.27 -21.56 -3.64
CA VAL A 244 -1.13 -20.24 -4.25
C VAL A 244 -0.18 -19.38 -3.40
N ILE A 245 0.93 -18.95 -3.97
CA ILE A 245 1.91 -18.07 -3.32
C ILE A 245 1.78 -16.67 -3.91
N ALA A 246 1.27 -15.75 -3.11
CA ALA A 246 1.14 -14.35 -3.45
C ALA A 246 2.31 -13.53 -2.89
N LEU A 247 3.07 -12.88 -3.78
CA LEU A 247 4.17 -11.98 -3.46
C LEU A 247 3.74 -10.55 -3.76
N ASP A 248 3.54 -9.74 -2.72
CA ASP A 248 3.20 -8.33 -2.82
C ASP A 248 4.43 -7.45 -2.58
N GLU A 249 4.44 -6.29 -3.24
CA GLU A 249 5.53 -5.31 -3.18
C GLU A 249 6.90 -5.90 -3.58
N VAL A 250 6.92 -6.74 -4.62
CA VAL A 250 8.19 -7.32 -5.12
C VAL A 250 9.20 -6.26 -5.55
N ASN A 251 8.74 -5.05 -5.86
CA ASN A 251 9.62 -3.91 -6.15
C ASN A 251 10.60 -3.56 -5.00
N GLN A 252 10.43 -4.06 -3.78
CA GLN A 252 11.40 -3.86 -2.69
C GLN A 252 12.78 -4.47 -3.01
N ILE A 253 12.83 -5.64 -3.67
CA ILE A 253 14.12 -6.26 -4.01
C ILE A 253 14.84 -5.54 -5.15
N PHE A 254 14.17 -4.64 -5.86
CA PHE A 254 14.75 -3.93 -7.00
C PHE A 254 15.85 -2.95 -6.58
N GLU A 255 15.85 -2.53 -5.31
CA GLU A 255 16.94 -1.76 -4.69
C GLU A 255 18.22 -2.61 -4.48
N TYR A 256 18.13 -3.93 -4.66
CA TYR A 256 19.20 -4.90 -4.47
C TYR A 256 19.42 -5.70 -5.76
N PRO A 257 20.23 -5.20 -6.73
CA PRO A 257 20.28 -5.75 -8.09
C PRO A 257 20.65 -7.23 -8.18
N GLU A 258 21.61 -7.70 -7.36
CA GLU A 258 22.03 -9.11 -7.34
C GLU A 258 20.90 -10.02 -6.83
N LEU A 259 20.31 -9.66 -5.69
CA LEU A 259 19.16 -10.37 -5.13
C LEU A 259 17.98 -10.40 -6.12
N SER A 260 17.65 -9.25 -6.72
CA SER A 260 16.59 -9.12 -7.72
C SER A 260 16.82 -10.07 -8.89
N ARG A 261 18.01 -10.02 -9.50
CA ARG A 261 18.37 -10.89 -10.63
C ARG A 261 18.20 -12.36 -10.24
N ASP A 262 18.77 -12.74 -9.11
CA ASP A 262 18.88 -14.14 -8.73
C ASP A 262 17.54 -14.73 -8.26
N PHE A 263 16.75 -14.00 -7.47
CA PHE A 263 15.44 -14.47 -7.05
C PHE A 263 14.41 -14.46 -8.19
N LEU A 264 14.40 -13.43 -9.04
CA LEU A 264 13.51 -13.40 -10.20
C LEU A 264 13.84 -14.52 -11.20
N SER A 265 15.14 -14.82 -11.41
CA SER A 265 15.54 -15.95 -12.24
C SER A 265 15.03 -17.30 -11.69
N LEU A 266 15.03 -17.45 -10.36
CA LEU A 266 14.54 -18.66 -9.69
C LEU A 266 13.02 -18.81 -9.83
N LEU A 267 12.25 -17.73 -9.59
CA LEU A 267 10.80 -17.72 -9.81
C LEU A 267 10.42 -18.07 -11.25
N ARG A 268 11.20 -17.60 -12.22
CA ARG A 268 11.02 -17.94 -13.63
C ARG A 268 11.28 -19.43 -13.87
N SER A 269 12.38 -19.98 -13.34
CA SER A 269 12.72 -21.40 -13.46
C SER A 269 11.56 -22.26 -12.98
N TRP A 270 11.07 -22.05 -11.76
CA TRP A 270 9.96 -22.83 -11.21
C TRP A 270 8.67 -22.75 -12.02
N TYR A 271 8.41 -21.60 -12.67
CA TYR A 271 7.29 -21.47 -13.60
C TYR A 271 7.49 -22.29 -14.90
N GLU A 272 8.73 -22.35 -15.40
CA GLU A 272 9.08 -23.16 -16.57
C GLU A 272 9.06 -24.66 -16.23
N ASP A 273 9.60 -25.04 -15.07
CA ASP A 273 9.61 -26.41 -14.53
C ASP A 273 8.18 -26.97 -14.39
N ALA A 274 7.20 -26.14 -14.03
CA ALA A 274 5.79 -26.55 -13.96
C ALA A 274 5.19 -27.01 -15.30
N ARG A 275 5.87 -26.78 -16.43
CA ARG A 275 5.44 -27.29 -17.74
C ARG A 275 5.78 -28.77 -17.94
N GLU A 276 6.78 -29.27 -17.21
CA GLU A 276 7.33 -30.61 -17.37
C GLU A 276 7.15 -31.46 -16.11
N LEU A 277 7.26 -30.84 -14.94
CA LEU A 277 7.23 -31.49 -13.63
C LEU A 277 5.88 -31.30 -12.95
N GLU A 278 5.17 -32.40 -12.69
CA GLU A 278 3.86 -32.41 -12.03
C GLU A 278 3.89 -31.78 -10.62
N ILE A 279 5.00 -31.93 -9.90
CA ILE A 279 5.15 -31.35 -8.56
C ILE A 279 5.04 -29.82 -8.59
N TRP A 280 5.63 -29.16 -9.59
CA TRP A 280 5.58 -27.71 -9.76
C TRP A 280 4.24 -27.21 -10.29
N GLN A 281 3.44 -28.08 -10.92
CA GLN A 281 2.04 -27.77 -11.24
C GLN A 281 1.19 -27.52 -9.98
N ASN A 282 1.65 -27.99 -8.81
CA ASN A 282 1.02 -27.73 -7.52
C ASN A 282 1.32 -26.34 -6.94
N VAL A 283 2.09 -25.49 -7.61
CA VAL A 283 2.33 -24.10 -7.20
C VAL A 283 1.72 -23.12 -8.21
N ARG A 284 0.98 -22.12 -7.73
CA ARG A 284 0.55 -20.95 -8.54
C ARG A 284 1.09 -19.67 -7.95
N TRP A 285 1.63 -18.83 -8.81
CA TRP A 285 2.29 -17.58 -8.43
C TRP A 285 1.38 -16.38 -8.69
N VAL A 286 1.25 -15.49 -7.71
CA VAL A 286 0.59 -14.19 -7.87
C VAL A 286 1.56 -13.10 -7.44
N ILE A 287 2.17 -12.42 -8.40
CA ILE A 287 3.22 -11.44 -8.13
C ILE A 287 2.69 -10.03 -8.38
N ALA A 288 2.85 -9.12 -7.43
CA ALA A 288 2.52 -7.71 -7.59
C ALA A 288 3.76 -6.83 -7.37
N HIS A 289 4.00 -5.90 -8.31
CA HIS A 289 5.04 -4.87 -8.15
C HIS A 289 4.54 -3.50 -8.59
N ALA A 290 5.09 -2.46 -7.96
CA ALA A 290 4.93 -1.09 -8.43
C ALA A 290 5.93 -0.78 -9.56
N THR A 291 5.51 0.05 -10.51
CA THR A 291 6.34 0.46 -11.67
C THR A 291 7.13 1.74 -11.43
N ASP A 292 7.01 2.35 -10.25
CA ASP A 292 7.65 3.63 -9.94
C ASP A 292 9.15 3.52 -9.61
N VAL A 293 9.66 2.30 -9.43
CA VAL A 293 11.09 2.02 -9.34
C VAL A 293 11.54 1.40 -10.66
N TYR A 294 12.17 2.20 -11.53
CA TYR A 294 12.70 1.69 -12.80
C TYR A 294 13.98 0.91 -12.54
N VAL A 295 13.93 -0.40 -12.77
CA VAL A 295 15.13 -1.25 -12.84
C VAL A 295 15.20 -1.89 -14.21
N PRO A 296 16.35 -1.77 -14.92
CA PRO A 296 16.60 -2.51 -16.15
C PRO A 296 16.66 -4.00 -15.82
N LEU A 297 15.52 -4.68 -15.93
CA LEU A 297 15.47 -6.13 -15.77
C LEU A 297 15.90 -6.77 -17.08
N LYS A 298 16.80 -7.75 -17.01
CA LYS A 298 17.16 -8.58 -18.17
C LYS A 298 15.90 -9.32 -18.61
N LEU A 299 15.40 -8.97 -19.81
CA LEU A 299 14.11 -9.43 -20.34
C LEU A 299 13.93 -10.94 -20.23
N ASN A 300 14.99 -11.71 -20.47
CA ASN A 300 14.92 -13.18 -20.55
C ASN A 300 15.09 -13.89 -19.19
N GLN A 301 15.39 -13.15 -18.12
CA GLN A 301 15.72 -13.72 -16.80
C GLN A 301 14.68 -13.38 -15.73
N SER A 302 13.64 -12.63 -16.09
CA SER A 302 12.59 -12.20 -15.18
C SER A 302 11.32 -13.04 -15.40
N PRO A 303 10.45 -13.20 -14.38
CA PRO A 303 9.13 -13.79 -14.57
C PRO A 303 8.11 -12.80 -15.19
N PHE A 304 8.48 -11.53 -15.42
CA PHE A 304 7.53 -10.49 -15.85
C PHE A 304 7.21 -10.47 -17.35
N ASN A 305 7.80 -11.38 -18.13
CA ASN A 305 7.51 -11.63 -19.54
C ASN A 305 6.85 -13.00 -19.79
N VAL A 306 6.51 -13.74 -18.72
CA VAL A 306 5.82 -15.03 -18.78
C VAL A 306 4.53 -14.97 -17.96
N GLY A 307 3.63 -15.94 -18.18
CA GLY A 307 2.33 -15.97 -17.51
C GLY A 307 1.39 -14.83 -17.92
N LEU A 308 0.35 -14.61 -17.12
CA LEU A 308 -0.66 -13.59 -17.34
C LEU A 308 -0.24 -12.24 -16.74
N ALA A 309 0.07 -11.27 -17.61
CA ALA A 309 0.37 -9.90 -17.20
C ALA A 309 -0.89 -9.03 -17.10
N ILE A 310 -1.15 -8.49 -15.91
CA ILE A 310 -2.27 -7.58 -15.62
C ILE A 310 -1.73 -6.17 -15.36
N LYS A 311 -2.00 -5.24 -16.29
CA LYS A 311 -1.83 -3.80 -16.05
C LYS A 311 -3.15 -3.23 -15.54
N LEU A 312 -3.18 -2.75 -14.30
CA LEU A 312 -4.40 -2.18 -13.74
C LEU A 312 -4.73 -0.83 -14.39
N PRO A 313 -5.89 -0.70 -15.07
CA PRO A 313 -6.31 0.57 -15.64
C PRO A 313 -6.79 1.53 -14.54
N GLU A 314 -6.90 2.79 -14.92
CA GLU A 314 -7.72 3.75 -14.20
C GLU A 314 -9.20 3.36 -14.24
N PHE A 315 -10.00 3.96 -13.35
CA PHE A 315 -11.44 3.79 -13.42
C PHE A 315 -12.03 4.43 -14.68
N THR A 316 -13.16 3.90 -15.14
CA THR A 316 -14.06 4.59 -16.06
C THR A 316 -14.88 5.65 -15.32
N ASN A 317 -15.61 6.49 -16.05
CA ASN A 317 -16.47 7.50 -15.41
C ASN A 317 -17.61 6.82 -14.63
N GLU A 318 -18.13 5.73 -15.17
CA GLU A 318 -19.19 4.92 -14.57
C GLU A 318 -18.69 4.27 -13.27
N GLN A 319 -17.45 3.79 -13.25
CA GLN A 319 -16.82 3.25 -12.04
C GLN A 319 -16.56 4.33 -10.97
N VAL A 320 -16.20 5.56 -11.36
CA VAL A 320 -16.08 6.69 -10.42
C VAL A 320 -17.45 7.07 -9.86
N LEU A 321 -18.48 7.10 -10.71
CA LEU A 321 -19.86 7.37 -10.31
C LEU A 321 -20.37 6.33 -9.32
N ASP A 322 -20.20 5.04 -9.64
CA ASP A 322 -20.54 3.92 -8.75
C ASP A 322 -19.83 4.07 -7.39
N LEU A 323 -18.52 4.33 -7.38
CA LEU A 323 -17.81 4.56 -6.13
C LEU A 323 -18.34 5.76 -5.33
N ALA A 324 -18.68 6.87 -5.99
CA ALA A 324 -19.27 8.03 -5.33
C ALA A 324 -20.64 7.72 -4.71
N GLN A 325 -21.46 6.91 -5.38
CA GLN A 325 -22.74 6.44 -4.86
C GLN A 325 -22.56 5.52 -3.64
N ARG A 326 -21.58 4.61 -3.68
CA ARG A 326 -21.24 3.73 -2.54
C ARG A 326 -20.67 4.51 -1.35
N HIS A 327 -20.11 5.69 -1.59
CA HIS A 327 -19.72 6.66 -0.58
C HIS A 327 -20.90 7.50 -0.03
N GLY A 328 -22.13 7.30 -0.53
CA GLY A 328 -23.33 7.96 0.00
C GLY A 328 -23.49 9.43 -0.41
N LEU A 329 -22.80 9.90 -1.46
CA LEU A 329 -22.91 11.29 -1.91
C LEU A 329 -24.20 11.49 -2.71
N ASP A 330 -25.16 12.22 -2.15
CA ASP A 330 -26.47 12.43 -2.78
C ASP A 330 -26.40 13.18 -4.10
N TRP A 331 -25.46 14.12 -4.24
CA TRP A 331 -25.25 14.86 -5.49
C TRP A 331 -24.64 13.99 -6.61
N ALA A 332 -24.12 12.80 -6.29
CA ALA A 332 -23.65 11.80 -7.26
C ALA A 332 -24.79 10.88 -7.77
N LYS A 333 -26.04 11.32 -7.65
CA LYS A 333 -27.24 10.65 -8.20
C LYS A 333 -27.92 11.48 -9.29
N GLY A 334 -28.68 10.82 -10.15
CA GLY A 334 -29.47 11.42 -11.24
C GLY A 334 -28.67 11.77 -12.49
N ASP A 335 -29.36 12.25 -13.53
CA ASP A 335 -28.83 12.37 -14.91
C ASP A 335 -27.65 13.33 -15.06
N GLN A 336 -27.45 14.25 -14.11
CA GLN A 336 -26.33 15.20 -14.11
C GLN A 336 -25.14 14.76 -13.25
N ALA A 337 -25.18 13.58 -12.62
CA ALA A 337 -24.15 13.14 -11.68
C ALA A 337 -22.75 13.09 -12.31
N ILE A 338 -22.63 12.60 -13.54
CA ILE A 338 -21.35 12.57 -14.27
C ILE A 338 -20.80 13.99 -14.47
N LYS A 339 -21.65 14.96 -14.83
CA LYS A 339 -21.22 16.36 -14.99
C LYS A 339 -20.77 16.98 -13.68
N ARG A 340 -21.44 16.67 -12.57
CA ARG A 340 -21.04 17.13 -11.22
C ARG A 340 -19.72 16.51 -10.76
N LEU A 341 -19.42 15.27 -11.16
CA LEU A 341 -18.14 14.61 -10.87
C LEU A 341 -16.99 15.04 -11.79
N ALA A 342 -17.30 15.60 -12.96
CA ALA A 342 -16.30 15.94 -13.97
C ALA A 342 -15.17 16.86 -13.46
N PRO A 343 -15.42 17.89 -12.63
CA PRO A 343 -14.35 18.71 -12.05
C PRO A 343 -13.37 17.90 -11.19
N LEU A 344 -13.88 16.97 -10.38
CA LEU A 344 -13.04 16.07 -9.57
C LEU A 344 -12.22 15.13 -10.46
N VAL A 345 -12.85 14.51 -11.44
CA VAL A 345 -12.18 13.61 -12.39
C VAL A 345 -11.11 14.34 -13.20
N THR A 346 -11.35 15.60 -13.58
CA THR A 346 -10.34 16.45 -14.24
C THR A 346 -9.17 16.74 -13.28
N MET A 347 -9.49 17.11 -12.03
CA MET A 347 -8.48 17.42 -11.01
C MET A 347 -7.57 16.23 -10.73
N VAL A 348 -8.11 15.09 -10.31
CA VAL A 348 -7.28 13.99 -9.80
C VAL A 348 -7.13 12.82 -10.76
N GLY A 349 -7.69 12.93 -11.96
CA GLY A 349 -7.82 11.83 -12.89
C GLY A 349 -8.83 10.80 -12.38
N ARG A 350 -8.74 9.57 -12.90
CA ARG A 350 -9.59 8.44 -12.48
C ARG A 350 -8.78 7.43 -11.65
N CYS A 351 -7.86 7.96 -10.84
CA CYS A 351 -7.01 7.15 -9.98
C CYS A 351 -7.81 6.65 -8.77
N PRO A 352 -7.90 5.32 -8.54
CA PRO A 352 -8.73 4.77 -7.46
C PRO A 352 -8.46 5.36 -6.07
N SER A 353 -7.19 5.54 -5.69
CA SER A 353 -6.83 6.07 -4.37
C SER A 353 -7.18 7.55 -4.20
N LEU A 354 -6.85 8.38 -5.20
CA LEU A 354 -7.11 9.81 -5.15
C LEU A 354 -8.61 10.10 -5.14
N ILE A 355 -9.37 9.43 -6.02
CA ILE A 355 -10.83 9.52 -6.05
C ILE A 355 -11.40 9.10 -4.69
N ARG A 356 -11.02 7.94 -4.16
CA ARG A 356 -11.55 7.46 -2.87
C ARG A 356 -11.23 8.41 -1.71
N LEU A 357 -10.04 9.02 -1.69
CA LEU A 357 -9.67 10.02 -0.69
C LEU A 357 -10.52 11.28 -0.79
N ALA A 358 -10.77 11.75 -2.01
CA ALA A 358 -11.69 12.88 -2.24
C ALA A 358 -13.09 12.57 -1.72
N LEU A 359 -13.65 11.43 -2.16
CA LEU A 359 -15.00 11.02 -1.80
C LEU A 359 -15.15 10.82 -0.29
N TYR A 360 -14.11 10.31 0.39
CA TYR A 360 -14.09 10.20 1.84
C TYR A 360 -14.31 11.55 2.54
N HIS A 361 -13.52 12.57 2.19
CA HIS A 361 -13.63 13.89 2.82
C HIS A 361 -14.92 14.62 2.44
N LEU A 362 -15.40 14.43 1.21
CA LEU A 362 -16.69 14.97 0.78
C LEU A 362 -17.86 14.32 1.55
N THR A 363 -17.82 13.01 1.80
CA THR A 363 -18.87 12.34 2.59
C THR A 363 -18.84 12.75 4.06
N LYS A 364 -17.65 12.98 4.63
CA LYS A 364 -17.52 13.47 6.01
C LYS A 364 -17.94 14.92 6.19
N GLN A 365 -18.23 15.63 5.10
CA GLN A 365 -18.53 17.06 5.07
C GLN A 365 -17.41 17.92 5.66
N ASP A 366 -16.17 17.42 5.58
CA ASP A 366 -14.98 18.18 6.00
C ASP A 366 -14.69 19.34 5.03
N LEU A 367 -15.09 19.18 3.75
CA LEU A 367 -14.82 20.10 2.65
C LEU A 367 -15.98 20.09 1.64
N SER A 368 -16.28 21.24 1.05
CA SER A 368 -17.08 21.29 -0.19
C SER A 368 -16.25 20.81 -1.39
N LEU A 369 -16.90 20.46 -2.50
CA LEU A 369 -16.19 20.08 -3.72
C LEU A 369 -15.31 21.23 -4.23
N GLU A 370 -15.81 22.46 -4.18
CA GLU A 370 -15.10 23.67 -4.58
C GLU A 370 -13.85 23.89 -3.73
N GLN A 371 -13.98 23.81 -2.40
CA GLN A 371 -12.86 23.95 -1.48
C GLN A 371 -11.82 22.84 -1.68
N LEU A 372 -12.27 21.60 -1.89
CA LEU A 372 -11.38 20.48 -2.17
C LEU A 372 -10.57 20.72 -3.44
N LEU A 373 -11.22 21.17 -4.52
CA LEU A 373 -10.57 21.43 -5.80
C LEU A 373 -9.56 22.59 -5.71
N GLU A 374 -9.91 23.66 -4.98
CA GLU A 374 -9.03 24.80 -4.74
C GLU A 374 -7.78 24.40 -3.95
N GLN A 375 -7.96 23.61 -2.89
CA GLN A 375 -6.87 23.18 -2.01
C GLN A 375 -6.07 21.99 -2.56
N ALA A 376 -6.64 21.20 -3.49
CA ALA A 376 -6.04 19.96 -3.97
C ALA A 376 -4.57 20.08 -4.41
N PRO A 377 -4.16 21.07 -5.22
CA PRO A 377 -2.77 21.22 -5.68
C PRO A 377 -1.88 22.00 -4.71
N THR A 378 -2.26 22.16 -3.44
CA THR A 378 -1.51 22.93 -2.45
C THR A 378 -0.75 22.03 -1.46
N GLN A 379 0.15 22.63 -0.68
CA GLN A 379 0.88 21.92 0.38
C GLN A 379 0.00 21.54 1.58
N THR A 380 -1.18 22.15 1.73
CA THR A 380 -2.13 21.87 2.81
C THR A 380 -3.29 20.98 2.39
N GLY A 381 -3.49 20.79 1.08
CA GLY A 381 -4.54 19.93 0.54
C GLY A 381 -4.40 18.46 0.96
N ILE A 382 -5.50 17.72 0.83
CA ILE A 382 -5.60 16.31 1.22
C ILE A 382 -4.61 15.40 0.46
N TYR A 383 -4.09 15.85 -0.68
CA TYR A 383 -3.11 15.12 -1.50
C TYR A 383 -1.65 15.49 -1.20
N SER A 384 -1.37 16.39 -0.24
CA SER A 384 -0.03 16.94 0.00
C SER A 384 1.04 15.88 0.26
N ASN A 385 0.76 14.86 1.09
CA ASN A 385 1.68 13.75 1.36
C ASN A 385 2.00 12.96 0.09
N TYR A 386 0.99 12.75 -0.75
CA TYR A 386 1.15 12.02 -2.01
C TYR A 386 1.99 12.82 -3.02
N LEU A 387 1.76 14.12 -3.11
CA LEU A 387 2.53 15.01 -3.99
C LEU A 387 3.99 15.16 -3.53
N ARG A 388 4.23 15.27 -2.22
CA ARG A 388 5.58 15.30 -1.63
C ARG A 388 6.37 14.01 -1.90
N TYR A 389 5.72 12.85 -1.89
CA TYR A 389 6.35 11.59 -2.30
C TYR A 389 6.90 11.66 -3.73
N TYR A 390 6.10 12.10 -4.70
CA TYR A 390 6.57 12.21 -6.09
C TYR A 390 7.61 13.28 -6.28
N LEU A 391 7.51 14.40 -5.55
CA LEU A 391 8.56 15.41 -5.56
C LEU A 391 9.89 14.81 -5.08
N ALA A 392 9.90 14.13 -3.93
CA ALA A 392 11.08 13.46 -3.42
C ALA A 392 11.62 12.37 -4.38
N ALA A 393 10.75 11.66 -5.08
CA ALA A 393 11.14 10.65 -6.07
C ALA A 393 11.74 11.25 -7.36
N LEU A 394 11.31 12.44 -7.77
CA LEU A 394 11.82 13.11 -8.97
C LEU A 394 13.15 13.82 -8.73
N LEU A 395 13.35 14.43 -7.56
CA LEU A 395 14.49 15.31 -7.28
C LEU A 395 15.88 14.70 -7.55
N PRO A 396 16.14 13.41 -7.27
CA PRO A 396 17.42 12.78 -7.59
C PRO A 396 17.70 12.61 -9.09
N HIS A 397 16.73 12.90 -9.98
CA HIS A 397 16.81 12.65 -11.42
C HIS A 397 16.60 13.93 -12.24
N PRO A 398 17.65 14.74 -12.48
CA PRO A 398 17.54 16.02 -13.19
C PRO A 398 16.88 15.93 -14.57
N ASP A 399 17.17 14.87 -15.34
CA ASP A 399 16.58 14.65 -16.67
C ASP A 399 15.05 14.46 -16.57
N LEU A 400 14.58 13.70 -15.57
CA LEU A 400 13.15 13.50 -15.33
C LEU A 400 12.48 14.79 -14.86
N VAL A 401 13.15 15.58 -14.03
CA VAL A 401 12.67 16.89 -13.58
C VAL A 401 12.53 17.84 -14.77
N ALA A 402 13.53 17.92 -15.64
CA ALA A 402 13.52 18.78 -16.82
C ALA A 402 12.40 18.40 -17.78
N ALA A 403 12.28 17.12 -18.14
CA ALA A 403 11.23 16.62 -19.01
C ALA A 403 9.83 16.79 -18.41
N PHE A 404 9.66 16.53 -17.11
CA PHE A 404 8.36 16.71 -16.48
C PHE A 404 7.98 18.18 -16.34
N LYS A 405 8.97 19.07 -16.11
CA LYS A 405 8.76 20.52 -16.14
C LYS A 405 8.23 20.97 -17.51
N GLU A 406 8.78 20.45 -18.60
CA GLU A 406 8.26 20.73 -19.94
C GLU A 406 6.78 20.33 -20.07
N VAL A 407 6.43 19.11 -19.64
CA VAL A 407 5.05 18.60 -19.69
C VAL A 407 4.07 19.46 -18.90
N VAL A 408 4.42 19.90 -17.67
CA VAL A 408 3.47 20.64 -16.82
C VAL A 408 3.36 22.12 -17.16
N MET A 409 4.35 22.68 -17.87
CA MET A 409 4.33 24.05 -18.37
C MET A 409 3.59 24.19 -19.70
N ALA A 410 3.58 23.13 -20.52
CA ALA A 410 2.93 23.14 -21.82
C ALA A 410 1.40 23.19 -21.71
N THR A 411 0.76 23.88 -22.67
CA THR A 411 -0.69 23.86 -22.88
C THR A 411 -1.14 22.70 -23.76
N GLU A 412 -0.21 22.13 -24.53
CA GLU A 412 -0.41 20.99 -25.42
C GLU A 412 0.50 19.82 -25.02
N SER A 413 0.25 18.66 -25.61
CA SER A 413 1.11 17.49 -25.40
C SER A 413 2.53 17.71 -25.96
N VAL A 414 3.56 17.21 -25.30
CA VAL A 414 4.98 17.42 -25.68
C VAL A 414 5.64 16.12 -26.12
N GLU A 415 6.62 16.17 -27.02
CA GLU A 415 7.40 14.99 -27.39
C GLU A 415 8.58 14.85 -26.45
N LEU A 416 8.80 13.65 -25.92
CA LEU A 416 9.86 13.37 -24.96
C LEU A 416 10.73 12.22 -25.47
N GLU A 417 11.99 12.20 -25.05
CA GLU A 417 12.87 11.05 -25.25
C GLU A 417 12.23 9.78 -24.65
N ALA A 418 12.31 8.67 -25.38
CA ALA A 418 11.51 7.48 -25.13
C ALA A 418 11.71 6.88 -23.73
N LEU A 419 12.94 6.78 -23.24
CA LEU A 419 13.24 6.24 -21.91
C LEU A 419 12.76 7.17 -20.80
N THR A 420 12.92 8.48 -21.00
CA THR A 420 12.44 9.53 -20.08
C THR A 420 10.92 9.53 -19.99
N ALA A 421 10.24 9.48 -21.14
CA ALA A 421 8.79 9.34 -21.22
C ALA A 421 8.32 8.07 -20.50
N TYR A 422 8.96 6.94 -20.78
CA TYR A 422 8.64 5.66 -20.14
C TYR A 422 8.79 5.71 -18.61
N LYS A 423 9.88 6.30 -18.09
CA LYS A 423 10.11 6.46 -16.64
C LYS A 423 9.02 7.32 -16.00
N LEU A 424 8.69 8.47 -16.59
CA LEU A 424 7.64 9.36 -16.08
C LEU A 424 6.25 8.71 -16.15
N GLU A 425 5.94 7.95 -17.20
CA GLU A 425 4.70 7.20 -17.31
C GLU A 425 4.64 6.07 -16.26
N SER A 426 5.77 5.44 -15.97
CA SER A 426 5.87 4.36 -14.97
C SER A 426 5.69 4.85 -13.53
N LEU A 427 6.10 6.10 -13.23
CA LEU A 427 5.72 6.83 -12.01
C LEU A 427 4.21 7.15 -11.97
N GLY A 428 3.56 7.19 -13.13
CA GLY A 428 2.16 7.55 -13.30
C GLY A 428 1.90 9.05 -13.35
N LEU A 429 2.94 9.88 -13.58
CA LEU A 429 2.87 11.34 -13.60
C LEU A 429 2.43 11.90 -14.95
N ILE A 430 2.69 11.15 -16.03
CA ILE A 430 2.28 11.49 -17.39
C ILE A 430 1.45 10.38 -18.01
N ARG A 431 0.78 10.72 -19.11
CA ARG A 431 0.18 9.76 -20.05
C ARG A 431 0.81 9.97 -21.42
N ILE A 432 1.05 8.87 -22.12
CA ILE A 432 1.56 8.90 -23.48
C ILE A 432 0.44 8.51 -24.45
N ARG A 433 0.26 9.29 -25.52
CA ARG A 433 -0.60 8.96 -26.66
C ARG A 433 0.18 9.18 -27.94
N GLY A 434 0.42 8.09 -28.69
CA GLY A 434 1.43 8.11 -29.76
C GLY A 434 2.81 8.42 -29.15
N ASN A 435 3.48 9.44 -29.67
CA ASN A 435 4.78 9.90 -29.16
C ASN A 435 4.67 11.16 -28.27
N ARG A 436 3.46 11.57 -27.89
CA ARG A 436 3.26 12.80 -27.12
C ARG A 436 2.79 12.53 -25.69
N ALA A 437 3.38 13.26 -24.76
CA ALA A 437 3.16 13.19 -23.32
C ALA A 437 2.28 14.34 -22.85
N THR A 438 1.37 14.04 -21.92
CA THR A 438 0.61 15.04 -21.14
C THR A 438 0.67 14.70 -19.66
N ALA A 439 0.48 15.68 -18.79
CA ALA A 439 0.28 15.41 -17.37
C ALA A 439 -0.91 14.45 -17.18
N SER A 440 -0.77 13.46 -16.30
CA SER A 440 -1.81 12.43 -16.13
C SER A 440 -3.10 12.97 -15.52
N CYS A 441 -3.01 14.05 -14.75
CA CYS A 441 -4.14 14.78 -14.21
C CYS A 441 -3.75 16.23 -13.88
N GLU A 442 -4.76 17.06 -13.69
CA GLU A 442 -4.58 18.50 -13.43
C GLU A 442 -3.93 18.78 -12.07
N LEU A 443 -4.16 17.91 -11.08
CA LEU A 443 -3.52 17.95 -9.76
C LEU A 443 -2.01 18.00 -9.88
N TYR A 444 -1.42 17.12 -10.70
CA TYR A 444 0.02 17.10 -10.89
C TYR A 444 0.47 18.31 -11.69
N ARG A 445 -0.26 18.66 -12.75
CA ARG A 445 0.07 19.82 -13.58
C ARG A 445 0.17 21.09 -12.72
N LEU A 446 -0.85 21.39 -11.93
CA LEU A 446 -0.92 22.60 -11.10
C LEU A 446 0.12 22.59 -9.98
N PHE A 447 0.21 21.49 -9.21
CA PHE A 447 1.16 21.41 -8.09
C PHE A 447 2.61 21.55 -8.58
N PHE A 448 3.02 20.72 -9.55
CA PHE A 448 4.41 20.72 -10.00
C PHE A 448 4.77 21.97 -10.81
N ARG A 449 3.83 22.53 -11.58
CA ARG A 449 4.03 23.84 -12.22
C ARG A 449 4.34 24.92 -11.19
N ASN A 450 3.59 24.97 -10.09
CA ASN A 450 3.85 25.92 -9.00
C ASN A 450 5.23 25.68 -8.35
N GLN A 451 5.57 24.42 -8.04
CA GLN A 451 6.88 24.07 -7.47
C GLN A 451 8.06 24.45 -8.40
N PHE A 452 7.92 24.26 -9.71
CA PHE A 452 8.98 24.59 -10.67
C PHE A 452 9.09 26.09 -11.00
N LEU A 453 8.01 26.87 -10.85
CA LEU A 453 8.03 28.32 -11.03
C LEU A 453 8.63 29.06 -9.83
N ASN A 454 8.31 28.62 -8.61
CA ASN A 454 8.74 29.28 -7.38
C ASN A 454 10.17 28.92 -6.92
N GLY A 455 10.88 28.15 -7.75
CA GLY A 455 12.07 27.40 -7.36
C GLY A 455 11.68 26.24 -6.43
N ILE A 456 12.34 25.09 -6.57
CA ILE A 456 12.12 23.97 -5.64
C ILE A 456 12.64 24.42 -4.28
N ARG A 457 11.76 24.97 -3.44
CA ARG A 457 12.03 25.24 -2.04
C ARG A 457 11.98 23.91 -1.31
N VAL A 458 13.05 23.12 -1.44
CA VAL A 458 13.31 22.09 -0.45
C VAL A 458 13.59 22.88 0.83
N SER A 459 12.65 22.88 1.78
CA SER A 459 12.99 23.25 3.15
C SER A 459 14.17 22.37 3.55
N GLY A 460 15.33 22.99 3.65
CA GLY A 460 16.61 22.33 3.84
C GLY A 460 16.63 21.50 5.12
N ASN A 461 17.39 20.41 5.02
CA ASN A 461 17.99 19.53 6.04
C ASN A 461 17.68 19.81 7.50
#